data_AF-A0A924RQH7-F1
#
_entry.id   AF-A0A924RQH7-F1
#
_cell.length_a   1.000
_cell.length_b   1.000
_cell.length_c   1.000
_cell.angle_alpha   90.00
_cell.angle_beta   90.00
_cell.angle_gamma   90.00
#
_symmetry.space_group_name_H-M   'P 1'
#
loop_
_entity.id
_entity.type
_entity.pdbx_description
1 polymer ?
#
loop_
_entity_poly.entity_id
_entity_poly.type
_entity_poly.pdbx_seq_one_letter_code
_entity_poly.pdbx_strand_id
1 'polypeptide(L)'
;MFGISAAVLALVMTTPHGLNAAELAHTRSDVASGEHRVHTLQRKLASTDARIAGTIAKRDDLVVTVQARLVAIYKSPETSPSVATIIASGGSSVEDTTSAANVVAVVARQDARLLRRMRTMSKDIDQMTADRSRTAHRLSAASRALTADRRSLRKAEAKAAADVAAAKARAIALSHAADSPLLPRAVAPETVASSASQSEAAAPTPPPAQAVSFAGIASMYADSFAGQKTASGGLYDPGAMTAAHPSLPLGTWVTVNGPGGTAMVRINDRGPFVGGRVLDLSRAAANAVGLGGLARVTFSVQN
;
A
#
# COMPACT_ATOMS: atom_id res chain seq x y z
N MET A 1 -26.44 30.87 -39.02
CA MET A 1 -25.16 30.12 -38.89
C MET A 1 -24.06 31.13 -38.66
N PHE A 2 -23.77 31.48 -37.41
CA PHE A 2 -22.71 32.45 -37.10
C PHE A 2 -21.37 31.73 -37.08
N GLY A 3 -20.54 32.02 -38.09
CA GLY A 3 -19.19 31.50 -38.18
C GLY A 3 -18.34 32.10 -37.07
N ILE A 4 -17.84 31.25 -36.17
CA ILE A 4 -16.76 31.59 -35.25
C ILE A 4 -15.58 32.01 -36.15
N SER A 5 -15.31 33.31 -36.21
CA SER A 5 -14.26 33.87 -37.06
C SER A 5 -12.93 33.19 -36.77
N ALA A 6 -12.16 32.87 -37.82
CA ALA A 6 -10.87 32.18 -37.72
C ALA A 6 -9.89 32.87 -36.75
N ALA A 7 -10.08 34.16 -36.46
CA ALA A 7 -9.35 34.91 -35.44
C ALA A 7 -9.59 34.40 -34.01
N VAL A 8 -10.80 33.96 -33.67
CA VAL A 8 -11.13 33.38 -32.35
C VAL A 8 -10.51 31.99 -32.19
N LEU A 9 -10.49 31.20 -33.27
CA LEU A 9 -9.86 29.88 -33.29
C LEU A 9 -8.32 29.98 -33.26
N ALA A 10 -7.75 30.98 -33.94
CA ALA A 10 -6.33 31.26 -33.93
C ALA A 10 -5.84 31.80 -32.58
N LEU A 11 -6.65 32.60 -31.87
CA LEU A 11 -6.28 33.15 -30.56
C LEU A 11 -6.34 32.11 -29.43
N VAL A 12 -7.21 31.10 -29.53
CA VAL A 12 -7.17 29.90 -28.66
C VAL A 12 -5.89 29.07 -28.90
N MET A 13 -5.29 29.17 -30.09
CA MET A 13 -4.04 28.47 -30.44
C MET A 13 -2.77 29.28 -30.10
N THR A 14 -2.88 30.58 -29.82
CA THR A 14 -1.72 31.45 -29.57
C THR A 14 -1.82 32.22 -28.24
N THR A 15 -1.64 31.53 -27.10
CA THR A 15 -1.01 32.04 -25.86
C THR A 15 -0.62 30.85 -24.95
N PRO A 16 0.27 31.02 -23.96
CA PRO A 16 1.56 30.32 -23.84
C PRO A 16 1.45 28.82 -23.47
N HIS A 17 1.01 27.98 -24.39
CA HIS A 17 0.89 26.54 -24.13
C HIS A 17 2.22 25.78 -24.07
N GLY A 18 3.32 26.36 -24.55
CA GLY A 18 4.61 25.65 -24.63
C GLY A 18 5.34 25.45 -23.31
N LEU A 19 5.35 26.43 -22.40
CA LEU A 19 6.18 26.40 -21.18
C LEU A 19 5.55 25.59 -20.04
N ASN A 20 4.24 25.76 -19.79
CA ASN A 20 3.53 25.04 -18.72
C ASN A 20 3.28 23.55 -19.07
N ALA A 21 3.09 23.20 -20.35
CA ALA A 21 2.88 21.80 -20.75
C ALA A 21 4.15 20.96 -20.63
N ALA A 22 5.31 21.54 -20.97
CA ALA A 22 6.61 20.90 -20.80
C ALA A 22 6.95 20.68 -19.31
N GLU A 23 6.71 21.67 -18.46
CA GLU A 23 6.92 21.58 -17.01
C GLU A 23 5.98 20.53 -16.37
N LEU A 24 4.73 20.47 -16.81
CA LEU A 24 3.78 19.44 -16.38
C LEU A 24 4.18 18.03 -16.85
N ALA A 25 4.69 17.90 -18.08
CA ALA A 25 5.19 16.62 -18.60
C ALA A 25 6.42 16.14 -17.81
N HIS A 26 7.34 17.05 -17.47
CA HIS A 26 8.53 16.74 -16.67
C HIS A 26 8.15 16.25 -15.27
N THR A 27 7.27 16.98 -14.57
CA THR A 27 6.81 16.58 -13.22
C THR A 27 6.05 15.25 -13.21
N ARG A 28 5.29 14.93 -14.27
CA ARG A 28 4.68 13.59 -14.43
C ARG A 28 5.72 12.49 -14.62
N SER A 29 6.75 12.76 -15.41
CA SER A 29 7.89 11.84 -15.60
C SER A 29 8.62 11.59 -14.28
N ASP A 30 8.84 12.62 -13.47
CA ASP A 30 9.49 12.49 -12.16
C ASP A 30 8.68 11.61 -11.20
N VAL A 31 7.37 11.80 -11.14
CA VAL A 31 6.47 10.94 -10.34
C VAL A 31 6.54 9.49 -10.81
N ALA A 32 6.46 9.24 -12.12
CA ALA A 32 6.55 7.88 -12.68
C ALA A 32 7.89 7.21 -12.37
N SER A 33 9.00 7.94 -12.50
CA SER A 33 10.34 7.48 -12.12
C SER A 33 10.43 7.18 -10.62
N GLY A 34 9.87 8.05 -9.78
CA GLY A 34 9.78 7.87 -8.33
C GLY A 34 8.99 6.61 -7.93
N GLU A 35 7.85 6.36 -8.58
CA GLU A 35 7.04 5.15 -8.38
C GLU A 35 7.81 3.88 -8.74
N HIS A 36 8.48 3.89 -9.90
CA HIS A 36 9.29 2.76 -10.33
C HIS A 36 10.43 2.46 -9.34
N ARG A 37 11.09 3.51 -8.83
CA ARG A 37 12.16 3.38 -7.83
C ARG A 37 11.66 2.81 -6.50
N VAL A 38 10.52 3.30 -5.99
CA VAL A 38 9.89 2.78 -4.78
C VAL A 38 9.53 1.31 -4.95
N HIS A 39 8.87 0.94 -6.04
CA HIS A 39 8.48 -0.43 -6.33
C HIS A 39 9.70 -1.37 -6.44
N THR A 40 10.77 -0.92 -7.10
CA THR A 40 12.01 -1.69 -7.22
C THR A 40 12.68 -1.91 -5.87
N LEU A 41 12.72 -0.89 -5.00
CA LEU A 41 13.26 -1.02 -3.64
C LEU A 41 12.41 -1.94 -2.75
N GLN A 42 11.08 -1.90 -2.89
CA GLN A 42 10.17 -2.82 -2.19
C GLN A 42 10.43 -4.28 -2.59
N ARG A 43 10.53 -4.56 -3.89
CA ARG A 43 10.87 -5.92 -4.37
C ARG A 43 12.23 -6.38 -3.86
N LYS A 44 13.23 -5.50 -3.87
CA LYS A 44 14.57 -5.82 -3.35
C LYS A 44 14.55 -6.12 -1.85
N LEU A 45 13.77 -5.35 -1.08
CA LEU A 45 13.60 -5.57 0.35
C LEU A 45 12.95 -6.93 0.62
N ALA A 46 11.84 -7.24 -0.05
CA ALA A 46 11.17 -8.53 0.07
C ALA A 46 12.08 -9.72 -0.31
N SER A 47 12.89 -9.57 -1.38
CA SER A 47 13.86 -10.61 -1.75
C SER A 47 14.95 -10.82 -0.70
N THR A 48 15.39 -9.74 -0.05
CA THR A 48 16.39 -9.80 1.03
C THR A 48 15.81 -10.48 2.26
N ASP A 49 14.56 -10.17 2.61
CA ASP A 49 13.84 -10.78 3.72
C ASP A 49 13.69 -12.30 3.53
N ALA A 50 13.30 -12.72 2.32
CA ALA A 50 13.20 -14.14 1.98
C ALA A 50 14.56 -14.87 2.08
N ARG A 51 15.65 -14.22 1.63
CA ARG A 51 17.01 -14.77 1.78
C ARG A 51 17.40 -14.89 3.24
N ILE A 52 17.13 -13.88 4.09
CA ILE A 52 17.46 -13.92 5.53
C ILE A 52 16.73 -15.10 6.18
N ALA A 53 15.42 -15.21 5.96
CA ALA A 53 14.62 -16.31 6.50
C ALA A 53 15.15 -17.68 6.07
N GLY A 54 15.48 -17.85 4.78
CA GLY A 54 16.05 -19.09 4.25
C GLY A 54 17.41 -19.45 4.87
N THR A 55 18.28 -18.46 5.11
CA THR A 55 19.59 -18.70 5.75
C THR A 55 19.42 -19.04 7.24
N ILE A 56 18.51 -18.39 7.96
CA ILE A 56 18.18 -18.71 9.36
C ILE A 56 17.68 -20.15 9.45
N ALA A 57 16.71 -20.54 8.62
CA ALA A 57 16.18 -21.92 8.62
C ALA A 57 17.28 -22.97 8.39
N LYS A 58 18.17 -22.74 7.42
CA LYS A 58 19.31 -23.63 7.17
C LYS A 58 20.30 -23.68 8.35
N ARG A 59 20.50 -22.55 9.04
CA ARG A 59 21.40 -22.49 10.21
C ARG A 59 20.79 -23.28 11.36
N ASP A 60 19.49 -23.14 11.59
CA ASP A 60 18.79 -23.79 12.70
C ASP A 60 18.69 -25.31 12.49
N ASP A 61 18.51 -25.78 11.25
CA ASP A 61 18.67 -27.22 10.90
C ASP A 61 20.07 -27.75 11.26
N LEU A 62 21.08 -26.92 11.00
CA LEU A 62 22.48 -27.23 11.36
C LEU A 62 22.68 -27.28 12.88
N VAL A 63 22.04 -26.38 13.64
CA VAL A 63 22.05 -26.39 15.11
C VAL A 63 21.45 -27.70 15.63
N VAL A 64 20.29 -28.10 15.12
CA VAL A 64 19.63 -29.36 15.51
C VAL A 64 20.52 -30.55 15.18
N THR A 65 21.16 -30.56 14.01
CA THR A 65 22.12 -31.60 13.62
C THR A 65 23.30 -31.70 14.59
N VAL A 66 23.91 -30.56 14.97
CA VAL A 66 24.99 -30.54 15.97
C VAL A 66 24.50 -31.05 17.32
N GLN A 67 23.33 -30.59 17.78
CA GLN A 67 22.76 -31.00 19.07
C GLN A 67 22.46 -32.49 19.11
N ALA A 68 21.84 -33.04 18.07
CA ALA A 68 21.57 -34.47 17.96
C ALA A 68 22.86 -35.31 18.00
N ARG A 69 23.93 -34.85 17.33
CA ARG A 69 25.24 -35.51 17.38
C ARG A 69 25.88 -35.45 18.76
N LEU A 70 25.83 -34.30 19.44
CA LEU A 70 26.34 -34.16 20.81
C LEU A 70 25.59 -35.07 21.78
N VAL A 71 24.27 -35.14 21.67
CA VAL A 71 23.43 -36.06 22.45
C VAL A 71 23.78 -37.50 22.13
N ALA A 72 23.99 -37.86 20.86
CA ALA A 72 24.40 -39.20 20.46
C ALA A 72 25.78 -39.57 21.04
N ILE A 73 26.77 -38.67 20.97
CA ILE A 73 28.10 -38.89 21.57
C ILE A 73 27.99 -39.07 23.09
N TYR A 74 27.14 -38.29 23.75
CA TYR A 74 26.94 -38.40 25.20
C TYR A 74 26.15 -39.65 25.62
N LYS A 75 25.13 -40.03 24.86
CA LYS A 75 24.25 -41.18 25.16
C LYS A 75 24.73 -42.50 24.57
N SER A 76 25.77 -42.51 23.74
CA SER A 76 26.26 -43.75 23.13
C SER A 76 26.94 -44.62 24.20
N PRO A 77 26.48 -45.87 24.39
CA PRO A 77 27.16 -46.86 25.21
C PRO A 77 28.49 -47.33 24.58
N GLU A 78 28.92 -46.74 23.46
CA GLU A 78 30.23 -46.96 22.84
C GLU A 78 31.20 -45.77 22.95
N THR A 79 30.75 -44.58 23.38
CA THR A 79 31.67 -43.42 23.54
C THR A 79 31.96 -43.11 25.00
N SER A 80 31.09 -43.52 25.94
CA SER A 80 31.41 -43.48 27.38
C SER A 80 32.17 -44.72 27.87
N PRO A 81 31.91 -45.93 27.35
CA PRO A 81 32.79 -47.09 27.51
C PRO A 81 33.84 -47.14 26.40
N SER A 82 33.56 -47.29 25.10
CA SER A 82 34.62 -47.78 24.17
C SER A 82 35.90 -46.95 24.00
N VAL A 83 35.96 -45.63 24.21
CA VAL A 83 37.27 -44.94 24.24
C VAL A 83 38.00 -45.22 25.57
N ALA A 84 37.28 -45.16 26.69
CA ALA A 84 37.79 -45.51 28.01
C ALA A 84 38.06 -47.01 28.15
N THR A 85 37.31 -47.87 27.46
CA THR A 85 37.41 -49.33 27.43
C THR A 85 38.46 -49.75 26.41
N ILE A 86 38.69 -49.10 25.27
CA ILE A 86 39.84 -49.42 24.39
C ILE A 86 41.16 -49.02 25.09
N ILE A 87 41.15 -47.92 25.86
CA ILE A 87 42.28 -47.50 26.70
C ILE A 87 42.43 -48.40 27.95
N ALA A 88 41.33 -48.82 28.59
CA ALA A 88 41.35 -49.65 29.80
C ALA A 88 41.39 -51.17 29.55
N SER A 89 40.99 -51.64 28.36
CA SER A 89 41.10 -53.05 27.93
C SER A 89 42.43 -53.34 27.24
N GLY A 90 43.22 -52.32 26.93
CA GLY A 90 44.46 -52.46 26.16
C GLY A 90 44.17 -53.15 24.85
N GLY A 91 43.63 -52.40 23.86
CA GLY A 91 43.31 -52.95 22.54
C GLY A 91 44.40 -53.92 22.08
N SER A 92 44.03 -55.18 21.84
CA SER A 92 44.98 -56.28 21.60
C SER A 92 45.77 -56.14 20.29
N SER A 93 45.52 -55.07 19.52
CA SER A 93 46.28 -54.66 18.34
C SER A 93 46.38 -53.13 18.22
N VAL A 94 47.50 -52.67 17.67
CA VAL A 94 47.76 -51.27 17.30
C VAL A 94 46.72 -50.77 16.26
N GLU A 95 46.20 -51.66 15.42
CA GLU A 95 45.20 -51.31 14.39
C GLU A 95 43.84 -50.91 14.98
N ASP A 96 43.40 -51.54 16.06
CA ASP A 96 42.12 -51.22 16.72
C ASP A 96 42.18 -49.85 17.39
N THR A 97 43.30 -49.57 18.07
CA THR A 97 43.57 -48.28 18.70
C THR A 97 43.69 -47.16 17.66
N THR A 98 44.32 -47.45 16.52
CA THR A 98 44.46 -46.50 15.39
C THR A 98 43.11 -46.26 14.69
N SER A 99 42.27 -47.28 14.55
CA SER A 99 40.94 -47.18 13.96
C SER A 99 40.01 -46.33 14.83
N ALA A 100 40.03 -46.54 16.15
CA ALA A 100 39.27 -45.73 17.10
C ALA A 100 39.73 -44.26 17.10
N ALA A 101 41.05 -44.00 17.11
CA ALA A 101 41.61 -42.66 17.01
C ALA A 101 41.22 -41.96 15.69
N ASN A 102 41.21 -42.69 14.57
CA ASN A 102 40.81 -42.18 13.27
C ASN A 102 39.33 -41.79 13.22
N VAL A 103 38.43 -42.60 13.81
CA VAL A 103 36.99 -42.29 13.90
C VAL A 103 36.76 -41.03 14.72
N VAL A 104 37.37 -40.91 15.89
CA VAL A 104 37.28 -39.70 16.74
C VAL A 104 37.81 -38.46 16.00
N ALA A 105 38.94 -38.59 15.29
CA ALA A 105 39.51 -37.49 14.51
C ALA A 105 38.63 -37.08 13.30
N VAL A 106 37.94 -38.02 12.65
CA VAL A 106 37.01 -37.72 11.55
C VAL A 106 35.76 -37.00 12.07
N VAL A 107 35.17 -37.49 13.16
CA VAL A 107 34.00 -36.86 13.80
C VAL A 107 34.33 -35.44 14.25
N ALA A 108 35.46 -35.25 14.96
CA ALA A 108 35.92 -33.94 15.40
C ALA A 108 36.16 -32.96 14.21
N ARG A 109 36.74 -33.45 13.10
CA ARG A 109 36.93 -32.65 11.88
C ARG A 109 35.61 -32.27 11.21
N GLN A 110 34.63 -33.18 11.20
CA GLN A 110 33.32 -32.92 10.61
C GLN A 110 32.53 -31.89 11.42
N ASP A 111 32.55 -31.98 12.74
CA ASP A 111 31.89 -31.01 13.62
C ASP A 111 32.56 -29.64 13.55
N ALA A 112 33.89 -29.58 13.45
CA ALA A 112 34.61 -28.33 13.20
C ALA A 112 34.22 -27.68 11.85
N ARG A 113 33.93 -28.46 10.80
CA ARG A 113 33.40 -27.93 9.53
C ARG A 113 31.99 -27.37 9.71
N LEU A 114 31.14 -28.04 10.48
CA LEU A 114 29.77 -27.64 10.75
C LEU A 114 29.71 -26.30 11.51
N LEU A 115 30.49 -26.18 12.57
CA LEU A 115 30.62 -24.95 13.36
C LEU A 115 31.19 -23.78 12.53
N ARG A 116 32.16 -24.04 11.64
CA ARG A 116 32.65 -23.02 10.70
C ARG A 116 31.55 -22.55 9.76
N ARG A 117 30.76 -23.46 9.20
CA ARG A 117 29.61 -23.10 8.34
C ARG A 117 28.58 -22.27 9.10
N MET A 118 28.21 -22.67 10.32
CA MET A 118 27.28 -21.89 11.17
C MET A 118 27.80 -20.48 11.43
N ARG A 119 29.09 -20.33 11.74
CA ARG A 119 29.72 -19.01 11.97
C ARG A 119 29.68 -18.15 10.70
N THR A 120 29.98 -18.72 9.53
CA THR A 120 29.87 -18.01 8.25
C THR A 120 28.44 -17.58 7.99
N MET A 121 27.46 -18.48 8.15
CA MET A 121 26.05 -18.16 7.96
C MET A 121 25.55 -17.08 8.92
N SER A 122 26.04 -17.05 10.16
CA SER A 122 25.74 -15.96 11.10
C SER A 122 26.24 -14.62 10.57
N LYS A 123 27.49 -14.56 10.09
CA LYS A 123 28.04 -13.34 9.48
C LYS A 123 27.26 -12.91 8.24
N ASP A 124 26.83 -13.88 7.42
CA ASP A 124 26.01 -13.60 6.23
C ASP A 124 24.63 -13.02 6.62
N ILE A 125 24.01 -13.54 7.68
CA ILE A 125 22.76 -13.01 8.24
C ILE A 125 22.96 -11.57 8.72
N ASP A 126 24.03 -11.30 9.46
CA ASP A 126 24.34 -9.95 9.96
C ASP A 126 24.53 -8.96 8.81
N GLN A 127 25.31 -9.36 7.81
CA GLN A 127 25.56 -8.55 6.61
C GLN A 127 24.27 -8.30 5.81
N MET A 128 23.46 -9.33 5.60
CA MET A 128 22.17 -9.21 4.91
C MET A 128 21.20 -8.33 5.70
N THR A 129 21.22 -8.39 7.03
CA THR A 129 20.40 -7.53 7.89
C THR A 129 20.85 -6.06 7.78
N ALA A 130 22.15 -5.80 7.70
CA ALA A 130 22.67 -4.46 7.43
C ALA A 130 22.27 -3.95 6.04
N ASP A 131 22.36 -4.80 5.00
CA ASP A 131 21.93 -4.47 3.63
C ASP A 131 20.42 -4.21 3.53
N ARG A 132 19.63 -5.00 4.24
CA ARG A 132 18.19 -4.80 4.41
C ARG A 132 17.91 -3.42 5.01
N SER A 133 18.56 -3.06 6.11
CA SER A 133 18.42 -1.75 6.76
C SER A 133 18.80 -0.60 5.82
N ARG A 134 19.92 -0.70 5.10
CA ARG A 134 20.32 0.27 4.07
C ARG A 134 19.24 0.42 2.98
N THR A 135 18.67 -0.68 2.52
CA THR A 135 17.62 -0.69 1.49
C THR A 135 16.32 -0.06 2.03
N ALA A 136 15.95 -0.36 3.28
CA ALA A 136 14.78 0.22 3.93
C ALA A 136 14.93 1.75 4.12
N HIS A 137 16.11 2.23 4.49
CA HIS A 137 16.38 3.67 4.54
C HIS A 137 16.26 4.35 3.17
N ARG A 138 16.80 3.72 2.12
CA ARG A 138 16.65 4.20 0.73
C ARG A 138 15.19 4.20 0.29
N LEU A 139 14.41 3.19 0.65
CA LEU A 139 12.98 3.13 0.37
C LEU A 139 12.24 4.27 1.06
N SER A 140 12.49 4.51 2.36
CA SER A 140 11.90 5.63 3.09
C SER A 140 12.24 6.99 2.46
N ALA A 141 13.51 7.20 2.06
CA ALA A 141 13.92 8.40 1.36
C ALA A 141 13.21 8.54 -0.01
N ALA A 142 13.13 7.46 -0.80
CA ALA A 142 12.46 7.45 -2.10
C ALA A 142 10.96 7.71 -1.97
N SER A 143 10.28 7.14 -0.98
CA SER A 143 8.86 7.38 -0.71
C SER A 143 8.57 8.83 -0.30
N ARG A 144 9.47 9.44 0.49
CA ARG A 144 9.38 10.87 0.84
C ARG A 144 9.56 11.76 -0.39
N ALA A 145 10.55 11.47 -1.23
CA ALA A 145 10.77 12.19 -2.48
C ALA A 145 9.55 12.07 -3.41
N LEU A 146 9.04 10.86 -3.64
CA LEU A 146 7.84 10.64 -4.44
C LEU A 146 6.61 11.40 -3.90
N THR A 147 6.47 11.48 -2.58
CA THR A 147 5.39 12.27 -1.97
C THR A 147 5.54 13.76 -2.26
N ALA A 148 6.78 14.27 -2.26
CA ALA A 148 7.06 15.66 -2.65
C ALA A 148 6.77 15.88 -4.14
N ASP A 149 7.22 14.98 -5.02
CA ASP A 149 7.00 15.06 -6.47
C ASP A 149 5.50 15.05 -6.79
N ARG A 150 4.71 14.18 -6.14
CA ARG A 150 3.25 14.15 -6.27
C ARG A 150 2.59 15.45 -5.80
N ARG A 151 3.12 16.11 -4.76
CA ARG A 151 2.63 17.43 -4.33
C ARG A 151 2.95 18.51 -5.37
N SER A 152 4.16 18.48 -5.93
CA SER A 152 4.57 19.40 -7.00
C SER A 152 3.70 19.22 -8.25
N LEU A 153 3.43 17.97 -8.65
CA LEU A 153 2.54 17.65 -9.76
C LEU A 153 1.13 18.20 -9.52
N ARG A 154 0.54 17.98 -8.34
CA ARG A 154 -0.79 18.53 -8.00
C ARG A 154 -0.84 20.06 -8.09
N LYS A 155 0.23 20.74 -7.63
CA LYS A 155 0.34 22.19 -7.76
C LYS A 155 0.43 22.63 -9.22
N ALA A 156 1.22 21.93 -10.03
CA ALA A 156 1.35 22.19 -11.46
C ALA A 156 0.02 21.96 -12.21
N GLU A 157 -0.70 20.89 -11.89
CA GLU A 157 -2.03 20.60 -12.44
C GLU A 157 -3.07 21.65 -12.05
N ALA A 158 -3.07 22.10 -10.80
CA ALA A 158 -3.96 23.17 -10.35
C ALA A 158 -3.67 24.51 -11.06
N LYS A 159 -2.38 24.86 -11.20
CA LYS A 159 -1.95 26.06 -11.96
C LYS A 159 -2.38 25.96 -13.42
N ALA A 160 -2.13 24.83 -14.08
CA ALA A 160 -2.53 24.60 -15.45
C ALA A 160 -4.06 24.70 -15.63
N ALA A 161 -4.84 24.16 -14.69
CA ALA A 161 -6.30 24.26 -14.71
C ALA A 161 -6.79 25.72 -14.57
N ALA A 162 -6.17 26.49 -13.68
CA ALA A 162 -6.46 27.91 -13.50
C ALA A 162 -6.12 28.72 -14.76
N ASP A 163 -4.98 28.44 -15.39
CA ASP A 163 -4.56 29.09 -16.63
C ASP A 163 -5.54 28.79 -17.78
N VAL A 164 -6.01 27.54 -17.90
CA VAL A 164 -7.04 27.15 -18.88
C VAL A 164 -8.37 27.85 -18.60
N ALA A 165 -8.79 27.94 -17.34
CA ALA A 165 -10.02 28.66 -16.96
C ALA A 165 -9.93 30.15 -17.32
N ALA A 166 -8.79 30.79 -17.04
CA ALA A 166 -8.54 32.19 -17.40
C ALA A 166 -8.54 32.41 -18.92
N ALA A 167 -7.93 31.49 -19.69
CA ALA A 167 -7.95 31.55 -21.15
C ALA A 167 -9.37 31.41 -21.72
N LYS A 168 -10.17 30.48 -21.18
CA LYS A 168 -11.59 30.33 -21.56
C LYS A 168 -12.40 31.58 -21.25
N ALA A 169 -12.23 32.17 -20.07
CA ALA A 169 -12.93 33.40 -19.69
C ALA A 169 -12.59 34.57 -20.64
N ARG A 170 -11.32 34.71 -21.03
CA ARG A 170 -10.89 35.70 -22.03
C ARG A 170 -11.53 35.46 -23.39
N ALA A 171 -11.56 34.22 -23.87
CA ALA A 171 -12.19 33.89 -25.15
C ALA A 171 -13.69 34.23 -25.17
N ILE A 172 -14.42 33.95 -24.08
CA ILE A 172 -15.83 34.33 -23.94
C ILE A 172 -15.99 35.86 -23.96
N ALA A 173 -15.16 36.59 -23.20
CA ALA A 173 -15.20 38.05 -23.18
C ALA A 173 -14.96 38.68 -24.55
N LEU A 174 -13.99 38.17 -25.33
CA LEU A 174 -13.76 38.62 -26.71
C LEU A 174 -14.94 38.29 -27.64
N SER A 175 -15.63 37.16 -27.44
CA SER A 175 -16.81 36.81 -28.24
C SER A 175 -17.99 37.75 -28.00
N HIS A 176 -18.21 38.22 -26.77
CA HIS A 176 -19.27 39.20 -26.46
C HIS A 176 -18.94 40.62 -26.91
N ALA A 177 -17.66 41.00 -26.93
CA ALA A 177 -17.25 42.31 -27.46
C ALA A 177 -17.53 42.46 -28.97
N ALA A 178 -17.48 41.35 -29.73
CA ALA A 178 -17.77 41.31 -31.16
C ALA A 178 -19.28 41.38 -31.48
N ASP A 179 -20.16 41.13 -30.51
CA ASP A 179 -21.62 41.03 -30.68
C ASP A 179 -22.39 42.28 -30.19
N SER A 180 -21.70 43.43 -30.08
CA SER A 180 -22.31 44.69 -29.64
C SER A 180 -23.48 45.11 -30.55
N PRO A 181 -24.74 45.19 -30.07
CA PRO A 181 -25.85 45.61 -30.89
C PRO A 181 -25.93 47.14 -30.95
N LEU A 182 -26.19 47.68 -32.14
CA LEU A 182 -26.61 49.07 -32.32
C LEU A 182 -27.92 49.29 -31.54
N LEU A 183 -27.90 50.31 -30.68
CA LEU A 183 -28.95 50.72 -29.73
C LEU A 183 -30.39 50.61 -30.26
N PRO A 184 -31.35 50.19 -29.41
CA PRO A 184 -32.70 50.71 -29.47
C PRO A 184 -33.03 51.64 -28.29
N ARG A 185 -33.85 52.62 -28.64
CA ARG A 185 -34.33 53.78 -27.88
C ARG A 185 -35.06 53.40 -26.58
N ALA A 186 -34.79 54.18 -25.54
CA ALA A 186 -35.35 54.05 -24.19
C ALA A 186 -36.87 54.27 -24.12
N VAL A 187 -37.55 53.40 -23.38
CA VAL A 187 -38.79 53.68 -22.64
C VAL A 187 -38.68 52.96 -21.29
N ALA A 188 -38.93 53.68 -20.21
CA ALA A 188 -39.00 53.19 -18.84
C ALA A 188 -40.38 53.56 -18.24
N PRO A 189 -40.72 53.18 -17.01
CA PRO A 189 -40.94 51.80 -16.55
C PRO A 189 -42.32 51.66 -15.85
N GLU A 190 -42.83 50.44 -15.67
CA GLU A 190 -43.86 50.19 -14.65
C GLU A 190 -43.46 49.04 -13.73
N THR A 191 -43.65 49.36 -12.45
CA THR A 191 -43.40 48.61 -11.23
C THR A 191 -44.45 47.53 -10.98
N VAL A 192 -44.02 46.36 -10.52
CA VAL A 192 -44.81 45.57 -9.56
C VAL A 192 -43.91 44.75 -8.65
N ALA A 193 -44.11 44.93 -7.34
CA ALA A 193 -43.50 44.20 -6.25
C ALA A 193 -44.38 43.01 -5.83
N SER A 194 -43.77 41.85 -5.56
CA SER A 194 -44.25 40.77 -4.67
C SER A 194 -43.31 39.57 -4.86
N SER A 195 -42.95 38.73 -3.88
CA SER A 195 -43.12 38.67 -2.44
C SER A 195 -42.25 37.51 -1.92
N ALA A 196 -41.96 37.60 -0.62
CA ALA A 196 -41.35 36.68 0.33
C ALA A 196 -41.35 35.14 0.11
N SER A 197 -40.19 34.54 0.43
CA SER A 197 -39.95 33.51 1.47
C SER A 197 -40.69 32.16 1.48
N GLN A 198 -39.91 31.06 1.52
CA GLN A 198 -40.00 29.91 2.47
C GLN A 198 -38.90 28.88 2.08
N SER A 199 -37.91 28.55 2.92
CA SER A 199 -37.93 27.74 4.16
C SER A 199 -38.02 26.22 3.90
N GLU A 200 -36.86 25.56 4.01
CA GLU A 200 -36.56 24.35 4.80
C GLU A 200 -37.62 23.25 4.95
N ALA A 201 -37.28 22.03 4.52
CA ALA A 201 -37.80 20.79 5.11
C ALA A 201 -36.90 19.59 4.80
N ALA A 202 -36.23 19.11 5.85
CA ALA A 202 -35.68 17.76 5.97
C ALA A 202 -36.80 16.77 6.30
N ALA A 203 -36.67 15.51 5.85
CA ALA A 203 -37.32 14.32 6.43
C ALA A 203 -36.81 13.04 5.74
N PRO A 204 -36.97 11.83 6.30
CA PRO A 204 -36.88 11.42 7.71
C PRO A 204 -35.99 10.17 7.90
N THR A 205 -35.44 9.97 9.10
CA THR A 205 -34.81 8.71 9.53
C THR A 205 -35.83 7.82 10.25
N PRO A 206 -35.98 6.53 9.89
CA PRO A 206 -36.73 5.56 10.69
C PRO A 206 -35.86 4.90 11.79
N PRO A 207 -36.39 4.60 13.00
CA PRO A 207 -35.74 3.79 14.04
C PRO A 207 -36.02 2.27 13.87
N PRO A 208 -35.31 1.38 14.59
CA PRO A 208 -34.59 0.27 13.95
C PRO A 208 -35.28 -1.09 14.01
N ALA A 209 -35.10 -1.89 12.94
CA ALA A 209 -35.09 -3.34 13.07
C ALA A 209 -33.76 -3.75 13.73
N GLN A 210 -33.81 -4.71 14.66
CA GLN A 210 -32.66 -5.18 15.46
C GLN A 210 -31.63 -5.93 14.60
N ALA A 211 -30.94 -5.20 13.72
CA ALA A 211 -29.83 -5.72 12.97
C ALA A 211 -28.63 -5.86 13.93
N VAL A 212 -28.00 -7.03 13.93
CA VAL A 212 -26.76 -7.26 14.66
C VAL A 212 -25.75 -6.22 14.20
N SER A 213 -25.41 -5.30 15.10
CA SER A 213 -24.52 -4.19 14.84
C SER A 213 -23.14 -4.48 15.43
N PHE A 214 -22.12 -4.30 14.60
CA PHE A 214 -20.73 -4.50 14.94
C PHE A 214 -20.06 -3.12 15.06
N ALA A 215 -19.10 -2.99 15.96
CA ALA A 215 -18.35 -1.75 16.16
C ALA A 215 -16.85 -2.00 16.05
N GLY A 216 -16.12 -1.07 15.47
CA GLY A 216 -14.66 -1.17 15.40
C GLY A 216 -14.02 -0.02 14.64
N ILE A 217 -12.70 -0.13 14.42
CA ILE A 217 -11.97 0.88 13.65
C ILE A 217 -12.10 0.56 12.16
N ALA A 218 -12.58 1.53 11.39
CA ALA A 218 -12.51 1.49 9.95
C ALA A 218 -11.35 2.34 9.43
N SER A 219 -10.86 1.96 8.27
CA SER A 219 -9.94 2.79 7.49
C SER A 219 -10.46 2.97 6.07
N MET A 220 -9.75 3.78 5.30
CA MET A 220 -10.00 3.94 3.87
C MET A 220 -8.91 3.19 3.08
N TYR A 221 -9.32 2.52 2.01
CA TYR A 221 -8.40 1.97 1.01
C TYR A 221 -7.45 3.05 0.51
N ALA A 222 -6.18 2.69 0.36
CA ALA A 222 -5.24 3.54 -0.32
C ALA A 222 -5.62 3.66 -1.80
N ASP A 223 -5.56 4.89 -2.32
CA ASP A 223 -5.82 5.20 -3.74
C ASP A 223 -4.97 4.37 -4.71
N SER A 224 -3.81 3.89 -4.25
CA SER A 224 -2.89 3.01 -5.00
C SER A 224 -3.46 1.64 -5.36
N PHE A 225 -4.57 1.23 -4.74
CA PHE A 225 -5.23 -0.03 -5.08
C PHE A 225 -6.15 0.11 -6.30
N ALA A 226 -6.41 1.34 -6.80
CA ALA A 226 -7.28 1.58 -7.96
C ALA A 226 -6.89 0.67 -9.14
N GLY A 227 -7.86 -0.09 -9.65
CA GLY A 227 -7.66 -1.01 -10.78
C GLY A 227 -6.98 -2.34 -10.43
N GLN A 228 -6.69 -2.62 -9.16
CA GLN A 228 -6.23 -3.95 -8.73
C GLN A 228 -7.42 -4.92 -8.56
N LYS A 229 -7.17 -6.23 -8.67
CA LYS A 229 -8.22 -7.23 -8.46
C LYS A 229 -8.58 -7.35 -6.98
N THR A 230 -9.87 -7.33 -6.67
CA THR A 230 -10.43 -7.64 -5.35
C THR A 230 -10.66 -9.15 -5.19
N ALA A 231 -10.93 -9.61 -3.97
CA ALA A 231 -11.29 -11.00 -3.70
C ALA A 231 -12.59 -11.45 -4.39
N SER A 232 -13.49 -10.55 -4.79
CA SER A 232 -14.65 -10.88 -5.63
C SER A 232 -14.31 -11.05 -7.11
N GLY A 233 -13.04 -10.88 -7.50
CA GLY A 233 -12.55 -11.02 -8.87
C GLY A 233 -12.73 -9.77 -9.76
N GLY A 234 -13.42 -8.74 -9.26
CA GLY A 234 -13.59 -7.45 -9.95
C GLY A 234 -12.39 -6.53 -9.75
N LEU A 235 -12.32 -5.44 -10.51
CA LEU A 235 -11.33 -4.39 -10.27
C LEU A 235 -11.82 -3.47 -9.14
N TYR A 236 -10.92 -3.06 -8.25
CA TYR A 236 -11.21 -2.07 -7.23
C TYR A 236 -11.41 -0.69 -7.89
N ASP A 237 -12.59 -0.13 -7.67
CA ASP A 237 -12.97 1.22 -8.07
C ASP A 237 -13.08 2.11 -6.81
N PRO A 238 -12.20 3.12 -6.65
CA PRO A 238 -12.29 4.07 -5.54
C PRO A 238 -13.61 4.86 -5.51
N GLY A 239 -14.29 4.98 -6.66
CA GLY A 239 -15.57 5.66 -6.81
C GLY A 239 -16.79 4.81 -6.44
N ALA A 240 -16.64 3.50 -6.29
CA ALA A 240 -17.74 2.59 -6.00
C ALA A 240 -18.00 2.46 -4.50
N MET A 241 -19.26 2.30 -4.08
CA MET A 241 -19.67 2.11 -2.68
C MET A 241 -19.34 0.69 -2.18
N THR A 242 -18.06 0.43 -1.93
CA THR A 242 -17.53 -0.90 -1.61
C THR A 242 -16.62 -0.91 -0.37
N ALA A 243 -16.43 -2.08 0.23
CA ALA A 243 -15.57 -2.29 1.39
C ALA A 243 -14.94 -3.70 1.45
N ALA A 244 -13.83 -3.84 2.19
CA ALA A 244 -13.26 -5.12 2.62
C ALA A 244 -13.71 -5.47 4.04
N HIS A 245 -14.00 -6.77 4.26
CA HIS A 245 -14.17 -7.35 5.59
C HIS A 245 -13.44 -8.71 5.69
N PRO A 246 -12.88 -9.08 6.86
CA PRO A 246 -12.09 -10.31 6.99
C PRO A 246 -12.89 -11.59 6.70
N SER A 247 -14.15 -11.63 7.14
CA SER A 247 -14.97 -12.86 7.16
C SER A 247 -16.38 -12.75 6.60
N LEU A 248 -16.86 -11.56 6.21
CA LEU A 248 -18.23 -11.46 5.68
C LEU A 248 -18.26 -12.07 4.28
N PRO A 249 -19.36 -12.74 3.89
CA PRO A 249 -19.52 -13.22 2.53
C PRO A 249 -19.30 -12.10 1.50
N LEU A 250 -18.66 -12.42 0.39
CA LEU A 250 -18.53 -11.46 -0.70
C LEU A 250 -19.92 -11.24 -1.31
N GLY A 251 -20.24 -9.99 -1.58
CA GLY A 251 -21.55 -9.57 -2.05
C GLY A 251 -22.50 -9.08 -0.96
N THR A 252 -22.18 -9.29 0.32
CA THR A 252 -22.99 -8.80 1.45
C THR A 252 -23.07 -7.27 1.43
N TRP A 253 -24.27 -6.74 1.66
CA TRP A 253 -24.48 -5.30 1.88
C TRP A 253 -24.47 -5.00 3.36
N VAL A 254 -23.75 -3.95 3.74
CA VAL A 254 -23.69 -3.45 5.11
C VAL A 254 -24.00 -1.96 5.15
N THR A 255 -24.73 -1.54 6.16
CA THR A 255 -24.94 -0.12 6.46
C THR A 255 -23.89 0.31 7.46
N VAL A 256 -23.05 1.26 7.09
CA VAL A 256 -21.93 1.77 7.91
C VAL A 256 -22.29 3.16 8.42
N ASN A 257 -22.21 3.36 9.72
CA ASN A 257 -22.37 4.64 10.39
C ASN A 257 -21.01 5.14 10.88
N GLY A 258 -20.58 6.28 10.37
CA GLY A 258 -19.31 6.92 10.69
C GLY A 258 -19.48 8.38 11.15
N PRO A 259 -18.36 9.09 11.38
CA PRO A 259 -18.39 10.42 12.01
C PRO A 259 -19.20 11.49 11.26
N GLY A 260 -19.29 11.40 9.92
CA GLY A 260 -19.95 12.39 9.08
C GLY A 260 -21.23 11.91 8.41
N GLY A 261 -21.65 10.67 8.65
CA GLY A 261 -22.86 10.15 8.02
C GLY A 261 -22.96 8.64 8.00
N THR A 262 -24.01 8.16 7.35
CA THR A 262 -24.29 6.74 7.15
C THR A 262 -24.29 6.42 5.66
N ALA A 263 -23.71 5.29 5.28
CA ALA A 263 -23.68 4.84 3.89
C ALA A 263 -23.82 3.32 3.79
N MET A 264 -24.49 2.87 2.73
CA MET A 264 -24.60 1.44 2.42
C MET A 264 -23.47 1.04 1.46
N VAL A 265 -22.75 -0.02 1.81
CA VAL A 265 -21.59 -0.49 1.04
C VAL A 265 -21.65 -2.00 0.81
N ARG A 266 -21.11 -2.44 -0.33
CA ARG A 266 -21.00 -3.85 -0.67
C ARG A 266 -19.63 -4.40 -0.28
N ILE A 267 -19.60 -5.55 0.39
CA ILE A 267 -18.37 -6.28 0.66
C ILE A 267 -17.91 -6.95 -0.64
N ASN A 268 -16.79 -6.50 -1.21
CA ASN A 268 -16.24 -7.03 -2.47
C ASN A 268 -14.80 -7.51 -2.34
N ASP A 269 -14.20 -7.40 -1.16
CA ASP A 269 -12.81 -7.74 -0.94
C ASP A 269 -12.54 -8.28 0.48
N ARG A 270 -11.30 -8.71 0.74
CA ARG A 270 -10.82 -9.27 2.01
C ARG A 270 -9.83 -8.35 2.71
N GLY A 271 -9.83 -8.44 4.04
CA GLY A 271 -9.08 -7.56 4.92
C GLY A 271 -10.05 -6.69 5.75
N PRO A 272 -9.56 -5.74 6.55
CA PRO A 272 -8.16 -5.45 6.82
C PRO A 272 -7.43 -6.60 7.54
N PHE A 273 -6.20 -6.89 7.13
CA PHE A 273 -5.33 -7.89 7.80
C PHE A 273 -4.47 -7.28 8.92
N VAL A 274 -4.72 -6.02 9.26
CA VAL A 274 -4.05 -5.33 10.38
C VAL A 274 -4.97 -5.44 11.60
N GLY A 275 -4.42 -5.94 12.71
CA GLY A 275 -5.17 -6.11 13.95
C GLY A 275 -5.83 -4.82 14.42
N GLY A 276 -7.06 -4.95 14.93
CA GLY A 276 -7.85 -3.83 15.48
C GLY A 276 -8.72 -3.07 14.49
N ARG A 277 -8.63 -3.36 13.18
CA ARG A 277 -9.53 -2.79 12.15
C ARG A 277 -10.58 -3.80 11.72
N VAL A 278 -11.80 -3.32 11.46
CA VAL A 278 -12.96 -4.15 11.10
C VAL A 278 -13.41 -3.96 9.65
N LEU A 279 -13.13 -2.80 9.06
CA LEU A 279 -13.52 -2.46 7.68
C LEU A 279 -12.45 -1.59 7.01
N ASP A 280 -12.20 -1.84 5.72
CA ASP A 280 -11.51 -0.90 4.84
C ASP A 280 -12.51 -0.41 3.78
N LEU A 281 -12.86 0.87 3.81
CA LEU A 281 -13.85 1.50 2.92
C LEU A 281 -13.19 2.04 1.65
N SER A 282 -13.88 1.94 0.52
CA SER A 282 -13.53 2.70 -0.69
C SER A 282 -13.52 4.21 -0.42
N ARG A 283 -12.86 5.00 -1.30
CA ARG A 283 -12.78 6.47 -1.13
C ARG A 283 -14.17 7.11 -1.12
N ALA A 284 -15.04 6.70 -2.05
CA ALA A 284 -16.42 7.18 -2.10
C ALA A 284 -17.19 6.86 -0.80
N ALA A 285 -17.10 5.62 -0.30
CA ALA A 285 -17.75 5.24 0.94
C ALA A 285 -17.18 5.96 2.17
N ALA A 286 -15.85 6.09 2.25
CA ALA A 286 -15.16 6.82 3.31
C ALA A 286 -15.60 8.28 3.35
N ASN A 287 -15.67 8.95 2.20
CA ASN A 287 -16.17 10.32 2.10
C ASN A 287 -17.64 10.43 2.57
N ALA A 288 -18.49 9.48 2.16
CA ALA A 288 -19.91 9.48 2.51
C ALA A 288 -20.16 9.34 4.03
N VAL A 289 -19.29 8.65 4.76
CA VAL A 289 -19.40 8.48 6.22
C VAL A 289 -18.47 9.42 7.01
N GLY A 290 -17.80 10.36 6.35
CA GLY A 290 -16.91 11.36 6.99
C GLY A 290 -15.59 10.80 7.51
N LEU A 291 -15.03 9.79 6.83
CA LEU A 291 -13.82 9.09 7.24
C LEU A 291 -12.57 9.70 6.60
N GLY A 292 -11.83 10.52 7.35
CA GLY A 292 -10.59 11.17 6.89
C GLY A 292 -9.29 10.40 7.15
N GLY A 293 -9.37 9.17 7.66
CA GLY A 293 -8.21 8.41 8.14
C GLY A 293 -8.62 7.11 8.85
N LEU A 294 -8.25 6.97 10.13
CA LEU A 294 -8.81 5.92 10.99
C LEU A 294 -9.95 6.52 11.80
N ALA A 295 -11.11 5.88 11.81
CA ALA A 295 -12.23 6.32 12.63
C ALA A 295 -12.98 5.12 13.20
N ARG A 296 -13.63 5.32 14.34
CA ARG A 296 -14.55 4.34 14.90
C ARG A 296 -15.86 4.41 14.12
N VAL A 297 -16.35 3.25 13.70
CA VAL A 297 -17.63 3.11 13.00
C VAL A 297 -18.46 2.02 13.66
N THR A 298 -19.77 2.06 13.42
CA THR A 298 -20.65 0.91 13.61
C THR A 298 -21.17 0.47 12.25
N PHE A 299 -21.42 -0.83 12.08
CA PHE A 299 -22.05 -1.33 10.87
C PHE A 299 -23.00 -2.48 11.15
N SER A 300 -24.04 -2.62 10.33
CA SER A 300 -25.00 -3.72 10.41
C SER A 300 -25.13 -4.41 9.05
N VAL A 301 -25.26 -5.74 9.08
CA VAL A 301 -25.51 -6.54 7.88
C VAL A 301 -26.97 -6.36 7.48
N GLN A 302 -27.21 -6.09 6.19
CA GLN A 302 -28.56 -6.07 5.63
C GLN A 302 -28.96 -7.51 5.28
N ASN A 303 -30.13 -7.94 5.77
CA ASN A 303 -30.75 -9.22 5.43
C ASN A 303 -31.52 -9.13 4.12
#